data_AF-A0A538DDK9-F1
#
_entry.id   AF-A0A538DDK9-F1
#
_cell.length_a   1.000
_cell.length_b   1.000
_cell.length_c   1.000
_cell.angle_alpha   90.00
_cell.angle_beta   90.00
_cell.angle_gamma   90.00
#
_symmetry.space_group_name_H-M   'P 1'
#
loop_
_entity.id
_entity.type
_entity.pdbx_description
1 polymer ?
#
loop_
_entity_poly.entity_id
_entity_poly.type
_entity_poly.pdbx_seq_one_letter_code
_entity_poly.pdbx_strand_id
1 'polypeptide(L)'
;VAADPAGASIYEANAAKYTSEIEALDVEITAQIAQLTNKKLVTNHDAFGYYVDHFGLEFVGSIIPSFETSAEVSASELADLVDKIKAQGVKAVFSESSLPSKVAKTIAKEAGVKVVEGEGALYGDGLGTAKSPGATYLGMMRHNTATIVDNLK
;
A
#
# COMPACT_ATOMS: atom_id res chain seq x y z
N VAL A 1 7.68 -11.19 27.17
CA VAL A 1 7.65 -11.49 28.62
C VAL A 1 9.04 -11.80 29.20
N ALA A 2 9.91 -12.58 28.54
CA ALA A 2 11.22 -12.97 29.10
C ALA A 2 12.12 -11.78 29.56
N ALA A 3 12.03 -10.62 28.91
CA ALA A 3 12.77 -9.42 29.29
C ALA A 3 12.20 -8.65 30.50
N ASP A 4 10.90 -8.79 30.78
CA ASP A 4 10.22 -8.23 31.96
C ASP A 4 9.09 -9.18 32.43
N PRO A 5 9.41 -10.15 33.30
CA PRO A 5 8.42 -11.10 33.81
C PRO A 5 7.35 -10.46 34.70
N ALA A 6 7.65 -9.35 35.38
CA ALA A 6 6.69 -8.69 36.26
C ALA A 6 5.54 -8.04 35.47
N GLY A 7 5.81 -7.59 34.25
CA GLY A 7 4.82 -7.04 33.32
C GLY A 7 3.99 -8.09 32.56
N ALA A 8 4.23 -9.40 32.73
CA ALA A 8 3.67 -10.47 31.91
C ALA A 8 2.15 -10.33 31.64
N SER A 9 1.36 -10.24 32.71
CA SER A 9 -0.10 -10.17 32.61
C SER A 9 -0.59 -8.92 31.85
N ILE A 10 0.11 -7.79 31.97
CA ILE A 10 -0.23 -6.56 31.25
C ILE A 10 0.06 -6.75 29.75
N TYR A 11 1.21 -7.32 29.41
CA TYR A 11 1.57 -7.56 28.01
C TYR A 11 0.63 -8.56 27.33
N GLU A 12 0.25 -9.63 28.02
CA GLU A 12 -0.70 -10.63 27.51
C GLU A 12 -2.09 -10.03 27.29
N ALA A 13 -2.61 -9.24 28.24
CA ALA A 13 -3.90 -8.58 28.09
C ALA A 13 -3.89 -7.56 26.93
N ASN A 14 -2.82 -6.78 26.81
CA ASN A 14 -2.68 -5.81 25.71
C ASN A 14 -2.54 -6.52 24.35
N ALA A 15 -1.75 -7.60 24.28
CA ALA A 15 -1.58 -8.39 23.07
C ALA A 15 -2.91 -8.99 22.63
N ALA A 16 -3.65 -9.66 23.53
CA ALA A 16 -4.95 -10.24 23.23
C ALA A 16 -5.93 -9.18 22.70
N LYS A 17 -5.99 -8.02 23.36
CA LYS A 17 -6.82 -6.90 22.90
C LYS A 17 -6.43 -6.44 21.49
N TYR A 18 -5.14 -6.20 21.25
CA TYR A 18 -4.68 -5.67 19.97
C TYR A 18 -4.78 -6.68 18.84
N THR A 19 -4.58 -7.98 19.12
CA THR A 19 -4.83 -9.05 18.16
C THR A 19 -6.29 -9.03 17.70
N SER A 20 -7.26 -8.90 18.60
CA SER A 20 -8.67 -8.77 18.19
C SER A 20 -8.96 -7.52 17.36
N GLU A 21 -8.26 -6.41 17.60
CA GLU A 21 -8.38 -5.21 16.77
C GLU A 21 -7.82 -5.43 15.35
N ILE A 22 -6.73 -6.19 15.21
CA ILE A 22 -6.15 -6.59 13.92
C ILE A 22 -7.07 -7.57 13.18
N GLU A 23 -7.64 -8.55 13.87
CA GLU A 23 -8.61 -9.50 13.28
C GLU A 23 -9.87 -8.79 12.77
N ALA A 24 -10.38 -7.82 13.54
CA ALA A 24 -11.51 -7.01 13.08
C ALA A 24 -11.17 -6.17 11.86
N LEU A 25 -9.96 -5.58 11.84
CA LEU A 25 -9.46 -4.83 10.69
C LEU A 25 -9.30 -5.72 9.45
N ASP A 26 -8.82 -6.95 9.61
CA ASP A 26 -8.66 -7.91 8.53
C ASP A 26 -9.99 -8.18 7.80
N VAL A 27 -11.05 -8.44 8.57
CA VAL A 27 -12.40 -8.64 8.05
C VAL A 27 -12.91 -7.37 7.35
N GLU A 28 -12.67 -6.20 7.94
CA GLU A 28 -13.05 -4.91 7.38
C GLU A 28 -12.40 -4.67 6.00
N ILE A 29 -11.08 -4.90 5.89
CA ILE A 29 -10.33 -4.70 4.65
C ILE A 29 -10.76 -5.71 3.58
N THR A 30 -10.87 -6.98 3.95
CA THR A 30 -11.31 -8.05 3.05
C THR A 30 -12.66 -7.72 2.43
N ALA A 31 -13.62 -7.25 3.23
CA ALA A 31 -14.94 -6.88 2.76
C ALA A 31 -14.92 -5.68 1.80
N GLN A 32 -14.05 -4.69 2.02
CA GLN A 32 -13.91 -3.53 1.14
C GLN A 32 -13.27 -3.90 -0.20
N ILE A 33 -12.17 -4.67 -0.19
CA ILE A 33 -11.48 -5.09 -1.42
C ILE A 33 -12.34 -6.06 -2.24
N ALA A 34 -13.19 -6.88 -1.60
CA ALA A 34 -14.12 -7.76 -2.29
C ALA A 34 -15.13 -7.02 -3.19
N GLN A 35 -15.36 -5.72 -2.98
CA GLN A 35 -16.25 -4.90 -3.82
C GLN A 35 -15.64 -4.53 -5.17
N LEU A 36 -14.31 -4.64 -5.31
CA LEU A 36 -13.59 -4.23 -6.52
C LEU A 36 -13.72 -5.28 -7.62
N THR A 37 -14.10 -4.83 -8.82
CA THR A 37 -14.07 -5.64 -10.04
C THR A 37 -12.71 -5.58 -10.74
N ASN A 38 -11.99 -4.47 -10.58
CA ASN A 38 -10.60 -4.32 -11.01
C ASN A 38 -9.71 -4.21 -9.77
N LYS A 39 -8.84 -5.20 -9.59
CA LYS A 39 -7.99 -5.33 -8.41
C LYS A 39 -6.51 -5.08 -8.70
N LYS A 40 -6.21 -4.45 -9.84
CA LYS A 40 -4.85 -4.23 -10.30
C LYS A 40 -4.20 -3.06 -9.58
N LEU A 41 -3.10 -3.34 -8.91
CA LEU A 41 -2.32 -2.40 -8.14
C LEU A 41 -0.98 -2.10 -8.84
N VAL A 42 -0.68 -0.82 -8.98
CA VAL A 42 0.67 -0.33 -9.35
C VAL A 42 1.11 0.66 -8.31
N THR A 43 2.29 0.45 -7.73
CA THR A 43 2.88 1.32 -6.71
C THR A 43 4.18 1.94 -7.20
N ASN A 44 4.77 2.84 -6.43
CA ASN A 44 6.11 3.33 -6.68
C ASN A 44 7.22 2.42 -6.13
N HIS A 45 6.99 1.64 -5.08
CA HIS A 45 7.96 0.66 -4.57
C HIS A 45 7.29 -0.69 -4.26
N ASP A 46 8.05 -1.78 -4.41
CA ASP A 46 7.57 -3.16 -4.22
C ASP A 46 7.51 -3.54 -2.73
N ALA A 47 6.63 -2.86 -1.98
CA ALA A 47 6.47 -3.04 -0.54
C ALA A 47 5.18 -3.77 -0.12
N PHE A 48 4.27 -4.03 -1.07
CA PHE A 48 2.90 -4.44 -0.76
C PHE A 48 2.60 -5.92 -1.02
N GLY A 49 3.61 -6.76 -1.32
CA GLY A 49 3.42 -8.18 -1.67
C GLY A 49 2.50 -8.94 -0.72
N TYR A 50 2.76 -8.91 0.59
CA TYR A 50 1.90 -9.59 1.58
C TYR A 50 0.47 -9.03 1.61
N TYR A 51 0.30 -7.72 1.47
CA TYR A 51 -1.02 -7.08 1.44
C TYR A 51 -1.79 -7.50 0.19
N VAL A 52 -1.11 -7.52 -0.96
CA VAL A 52 -1.67 -7.94 -2.25
C VAL A 52 -2.14 -9.39 -2.17
N ASP A 53 -1.26 -10.29 -1.73
CA ASP A 53 -1.55 -11.73 -1.66
C ASP A 53 -2.68 -12.02 -0.67
N HIS A 54 -2.63 -11.43 0.52
CA HIS A 54 -3.60 -11.69 1.59
C HIS A 54 -5.01 -11.20 1.25
N PHE A 55 -5.13 -10.01 0.64
CA PHE A 55 -6.45 -9.44 0.29
C PHE A 55 -6.89 -9.72 -1.15
N GLY A 56 -6.10 -10.45 -1.93
CA GLY A 56 -6.44 -10.87 -3.29
C GLY A 56 -6.46 -9.72 -4.29
N LEU A 57 -5.51 -8.79 -4.19
CA LEU A 57 -5.20 -7.82 -5.25
C LEU A 57 -4.29 -8.47 -6.30
N GLU A 58 -4.14 -7.81 -7.45
CA GLU A 58 -3.24 -8.22 -8.52
C GLU A 58 -2.13 -7.18 -8.67
N PHE A 59 -0.90 -7.54 -8.31
CA PHE A 59 0.24 -6.63 -8.48
C PHE A 59 0.71 -6.61 -9.94
N VAL A 60 0.61 -5.45 -10.58
CA VAL A 60 1.01 -5.27 -11.98
C VAL A 60 2.47 -4.83 -12.09
N GLY A 61 2.97 -4.14 -11.07
CA GLY A 61 4.36 -3.75 -10.95
C GLY A 61 4.55 -2.52 -10.07
N SER A 62 5.82 -2.22 -9.79
CA SER A 62 6.23 -1.00 -9.13
C SER A 62 7.23 -0.22 -9.98
N ILE A 63 7.37 1.07 -9.68
CA ILE A 63 8.37 1.92 -10.31
C ILE A 63 9.77 1.45 -9.90
N ILE A 64 9.99 1.22 -8.60
CA ILE A 64 11.23 0.70 -8.02
C ILE A 64 11.01 -0.79 -7.73
N PRO A 65 11.50 -1.70 -8.59
CA PRO A 65 11.23 -3.14 -8.50
C PRO A 65 12.13 -3.86 -7.49
N SER A 66 12.98 -3.14 -6.75
CA SER A 66 13.89 -3.67 -5.74
C SER A 66 13.51 -3.15 -4.37
N PHE A 67 13.70 -3.97 -3.33
CA PHE A 67 13.65 -3.57 -1.92
C PHE A 67 14.69 -2.48 -1.58
N GLU A 68 15.69 -2.30 -2.42
CA GLU A 68 16.70 -1.26 -2.31
C GLU A 68 16.22 0.02 -2.99
N THR A 69 15.96 1.05 -2.19
CA THR A 69 15.50 2.37 -2.65
C THR A 69 16.52 3.15 -3.50
N SER A 70 17.73 2.61 -3.65
CA SER A 70 18.83 3.20 -4.45
C SER A 70 18.91 2.69 -5.90
N ALA A 71 18.12 1.67 -6.27
CA ALA A 71 18.12 1.15 -7.62
C ALA A 71 17.52 2.19 -8.59
N GLU A 72 18.36 2.80 -9.43
CA GLU A 72 17.89 3.60 -10.55
C GLU A 72 17.20 2.70 -11.56
N VAL A 73 15.96 3.05 -11.89
CA VAL A 73 15.12 2.31 -12.83
C VAL A 73 15.45 2.82 -14.23
N SER A 74 15.75 1.90 -15.14
CA SER A 74 16.08 2.24 -16.51
C SER A 74 14.85 2.79 -17.26
N ALA A 75 15.07 3.61 -18.27
CA ALA A 75 13.99 4.13 -19.11
C ALA A 75 13.20 3.01 -19.82
N SER A 76 13.84 1.89 -20.14
CA SER A 76 13.17 0.71 -20.72
C SER A 76 12.22 0.04 -19.73
N GLU A 77 12.62 -0.11 -18.46
CA GLU A 77 11.75 -0.70 -17.44
C GLU A 77 10.52 0.18 -17.16
N LEU A 78 10.69 1.51 -17.18
CA LEU A 78 9.57 2.44 -17.06
C LEU A 78 8.61 2.33 -18.26
N ALA A 79 9.15 2.21 -19.47
CA ALA A 79 8.33 2.03 -20.68
C ALA A 79 7.54 0.70 -20.65
N ASP A 80 8.19 -0.40 -20.25
CA ASP A 80 7.53 -1.70 -20.08
C ASP A 80 6.40 -1.64 -19.04
N LEU A 81 6.60 -0.89 -17.95
CA LEU A 81 5.55 -0.68 -16.94
C LEU A 81 4.38 0.14 -17.51
N VAL A 82 4.64 1.20 -18.28
CA VAL A 82 3.59 1.97 -18.97
C VAL A 82 2.78 1.07 -19.89
N ASP A 83 3.43 0.19 -20.65
CA ASP A 83 2.76 -0.74 -21.55
C ASP A 83 1.92 -1.77 -20.80
N LYS A 84 2.42 -2.32 -19.69
CA LYS A 84 1.64 -3.20 -18.80
C LYS A 84 0.41 -2.49 -18.24
N ILE A 85 0.56 -1.26 -17.76
CA ILE A 85 -0.54 -0.44 -17.23
C ILE A 85 -1.66 -0.29 -18.26
N LYS A 86 -1.30 0.05 -19.50
CA LYS A 86 -2.25 0.21 -20.61
C LYS A 86 -2.90 -1.12 -20.99
N ALA A 87 -2.10 -2.16 -21.22
CA ALA A 87 -2.56 -3.45 -21.68
C ALA A 87 -3.50 -4.13 -20.69
N GLN A 88 -3.25 -3.94 -19.40
CA GLN A 88 -4.04 -4.56 -18.34
C GLN A 88 -5.21 -3.68 -17.84
N GLY A 89 -5.34 -2.44 -18.32
CA GLY A 89 -6.44 -1.54 -17.96
C GLY A 89 -6.40 -1.12 -16.49
N VAL A 90 -5.20 -0.85 -15.95
CA VAL A 90 -5.02 -0.33 -14.58
C VAL A 90 -5.66 1.06 -14.49
N LYS A 91 -6.25 1.40 -13.35
CA LYS A 91 -6.98 2.66 -13.14
C LYS A 91 -6.11 3.80 -12.59
N ALA A 92 -5.13 3.46 -11.77
CA ALA A 92 -4.30 4.43 -11.08
C ALA A 92 -2.92 3.87 -10.73
N VAL A 93 -1.94 4.78 -10.59
CA VAL A 93 -0.63 4.54 -10.01
C VAL A 93 -0.60 5.16 -8.62
N PHE A 94 -0.22 4.39 -7.61
CA PHE A 94 -0.18 4.85 -6.22
C PHE A 94 1.25 5.21 -5.81
N SER A 95 1.45 6.44 -5.35
CA SER A 95 2.69 6.87 -4.71
C SER A 95 2.67 6.53 -3.23
N GLU A 96 3.83 6.24 -2.67
CA GLU A 96 4.04 6.16 -1.23
C GLU A 96 4.39 7.52 -0.63
N SER A 97 4.03 7.72 0.64
CA SER A 97 4.23 8.99 1.35
C SER A 97 5.71 9.32 1.63
N SER A 98 6.57 8.31 1.65
CA SER A 98 8.01 8.42 1.92
C SER A 98 8.85 8.67 0.66
N LEU A 99 8.27 8.59 -0.53
CA LEU A 99 9.00 8.55 -1.79
C LEU A 99 8.53 9.64 -2.77
N PRO A 100 9.44 10.23 -3.57
CA PRO A 100 9.07 11.26 -4.54
C PRO A 100 8.10 10.74 -5.62
N SER A 101 7.02 11.48 -5.87
CA SER A 101 5.99 11.11 -6.85
C SER A 101 6.30 11.52 -8.29
N LYS A 102 7.45 12.16 -8.56
CA LYS A 102 7.76 12.72 -9.89
C LYS A 102 7.73 11.66 -10.99
N VAL A 103 8.31 10.49 -10.74
CA VAL A 103 8.32 9.39 -11.70
C VAL A 103 6.93 8.78 -11.86
N ALA A 104 6.19 8.62 -10.76
CA ALA A 104 4.80 8.13 -10.79
C ALA A 104 3.89 9.04 -11.64
N LYS A 105 4.07 10.36 -11.56
CA LYS A 105 3.37 11.33 -12.42
C LYS A 105 3.66 11.13 -13.89
N THR A 106 4.92 10.94 -14.25
CA THR A 106 5.34 10.71 -15.64
C THR A 106 4.70 9.43 -16.18
N ILE A 107 4.82 8.33 -15.45
CA ILE A 107 4.22 7.03 -15.84
C ILE A 107 2.71 7.16 -15.98
N ALA A 108 2.03 7.73 -14.98
CA ALA A 108 0.58 7.87 -15.01
C ALA A 108 0.13 8.72 -16.20
N LYS A 109 0.84 9.81 -16.51
CA LYS A 109 0.58 10.66 -17.67
C LYS A 109 0.77 9.91 -18.99
N GLU A 110 1.86 9.16 -19.16
CA GLU A 110 2.14 8.39 -20.38
C GLU A 110 1.19 7.20 -20.55
N ALA A 111 0.74 6.62 -19.45
CA ALA A 111 -0.27 5.58 -19.40
C ALA A 111 -1.71 6.08 -19.59
N GLY A 112 -1.96 7.37 -19.38
CA GLY A 112 -3.32 7.94 -19.41
C GLY A 112 -4.17 7.56 -18.19
N VAL A 113 -3.54 7.35 -17.04
CA VAL A 113 -4.20 6.95 -15.78
C VAL A 113 -3.98 8.01 -14.69
N LYS A 114 -4.69 7.87 -13.56
CA LYS A 114 -4.53 8.78 -12.43
C LYS A 114 -3.27 8.45 -11.64
N VAL A 115 -2.69 9.46 -10.99
CA VAL A 115 -1.70 9.27 -9.94
C VAL A 115 -2.34 9.62 -8.60
N VAL A 116 -2.16 8.76 -7.60
CA VAL A 116 -2.61 8.99 -6.23
C VAL A 116 -1.39 9.33 -5.39
N GLU A 117 -1.37 10.53 -4.81
CA GLU A 117 -0.23 11.11 -4.12
C GLU A 117 -0.64 12.10 -3.02
N GLY A 118 0.33 12.70 -2.32
CA GLY A 118 0.07 13.69 -1.28
C GLY A 118 -0.68 13.07 -0.11
N GLU A 119 -1.83 13.63 0.26
CA GLU A 119 -2.67 13.09 1.33
C GLU A 119 -3.27 11.72 1.00
N GLY A 120 -3.41 11.39 -0.29
CA GLY A 120 -3.82 10.06 -0.75
C GLY A 120 -2.65 9.10 -0.96
N ALA A 121 -1.41 9.49 -0.67
CA ALA A 121 -0.28 8.57 -0.81
C ALA A 121 -0.46 7.37 0.15
N LEU A 122 -0.03 6.19 -0.30
CA LEU A 122 -0.02 4.99 0.52
C LEU A 122 1.13 5.06 1.54
N TYR A 123 0.94 4.40 2.66
CA TYR A 123 1.99 4.16 3.63
C TYR A 123 2.55 2.75 3.41
N GLY A 124 3.82 2.63 2.98
CA GLY A 124 4.51 1.35 2.81
C GLY A 124 5.50 1.09 3.95
N ASP A 125 6.60 1.85 3.96
CA ASP A 125 7.74 1.60 4.86
C ASP A 125 7.62 2.19 6.28
N GLY A 126 6.51 2.85 6.59
CA GLY A 126 6.35 3.47 7.91
C GLY A 126 4.99 4.11 8.15
N LEU A 127 4.76 4.44 9.42
CA LEU A 127 3.58 5.19 9.85
C LEU A 127 3.63 6.64 9.34
N GLY A 128 2.45 7.22 9.19
CA GLY A 128 2.33 8.65 8.96
C GLY A 128 2.64 9.48 10.20
N THR A 129 2.63 10.81 10.04
CA THR A 129 2.79 11.72 11.18
C THR A 129 1.64 11.56 12.19
N ALA A 130 1.85 11.99 13.43
CA ALA A 130 0.84 11.90 14.50
C ALA A 130 -0.51 12.58 14.18
N LYS A 131 -0.56 13.48 13.19
CA LYS A 131 -1.78 14.17 12.75
C LYS A 131 -2.40 13.56 11.49
N SER A 132 -1.79 12.53 10.92
CA SER A 132 -2.24 11.91 9.68
C SER A 132 -3.13 10.69 9.95
N PRO A 133 -3.93 10.25 8.96
CA PRO A 133 -4.71 9.01 9.07
C PRO A 133 -3.84 7.77 9.36
N GLY A 134 -2.58 7.78 8.90
CA GLY A 134 -1.60 6.70 9.11
C GLY A 134 -0.83 6.76 10.43
N ALA A 135 -1.25 7.53 11.43
CA ALA A 135 -0.51 7.70 12.70
C ALA A 135 -0.34 6.40 13.50
N THR A 136 -1.16 5.38 13.24
CA THR A 136 -1.08 4.05 13.86
C THR A 136 -1.14 2.98 12.78
N TYR A 137 -0.68 1.76 13.09
CA TYR A 137 -0.75 0.64 12.13
C TYR A 137 -2.19 0.39 11.64
N LEU A 138 -3.17 0.38 12.55
CA LEU A 138 -4.57 0.17 12.16
C LEU A 138 -5.09 1.32 11.29
N GLY A 139 -4.75 2.56 11.61
CA GLY A 139 -5.14 3.73 10.82
C GLY A 139 -4.50 3.74 9.43
N MET A 140 -3.21 3.38 9.36
CA MET A 140 -2.43 3.23 8.14
C MET A 140 -3.07 2.21 7.19
N MET A 141 -3.39 1.02 7.69
CA MET A 141 -4.02 -0.04 6.92
C MET A 141 -5.42 0.35 6.42
N ARG A 142 -6.22 1.03 7.23
CA ARG A 142 -7.53 1.57 6.80
C ARG A 142 -7.39 2.63 5.73
N HIS A 143 -6.46 3.58 5.90
CA HIS A 143 -6.19 4.63 4.92
C HIS A 143 -5.76 4.05 3.57
N ASN A 144 -4.81 3.12 3.57
CA ASN A 144 -4.35 2.45 2.36
C ASN A 144 -5.51 1.74 1.66
N THR A 145 -6.30 0.98 2.41
CA THR A 145 -7.45 0.24 1.87
C THR A 145 -8.49 1.15 1.24
N ALA A 146 -8.93 2.18 1.97
CA ALA A 146 -9.92 3.13 1.48
C ALA A 146 -9.41 3.85 0.22
N THR A 147 -8.15 4.29 0.24
CA THR A 147 -7.50 4.94 -0.90
C THR A 147 -7.45 4.03 -2.13
N ILE A 148 -7.05 2.76 -1.97
CA ILE A 148 -7.03 1.78 -3.07
C ILE A 148 -8.45 1.58 -3.60
N VAL A 149 -9.41 1.33 -2.72
CA VAL A 149 -10.79 1.03 -3.09
C VAL A 149 -11.44 2.20 -3.82
N ASP A 150 -11.27 3.43 -3.35
CA ASP A 150 -11.88 4.62 -3.95
C ASP A 150 -11.29 4.98 -5.33
N ASN A 151 -10.06 4.53 -5.61
CA ASN A 151 -9.39 4.81 -6.89
C ASN A 151 -9.42 3.64 -7.88
N LEU A 152 -9.83 2.44 -7.45
CA LEU A 152 -9.98 1.26 -8.32
C LEU A 152 -11.44 0.89 -8.65
N LYS A 153 -12.42 1.52 -8.01
CA LYS A 153 -13.85 1.41 -8.36
C LYS A 153 -14.16 1.88 -9.79
#